data_AF-I0AIV8-F1
#
_entry.id   AF-I0AIV8-F1
#
_cell.length_a   1.000
_cell.length_b   1.000
_cell.length_c   1.000
_cell.angle_alpha   90.00
_cell.angle_beta   90.00
_cell.angle_gamma   90.00
#
_symmetry.space_group_name_H-M   'P 1'
#
loop_
_entity.id
_entity.type
_entity.pdbx_description
1 polymer ?
#
loop_
_entity_poly.entity_id
_entity_poly.type
_entity_poly.pdbx_seq_one_letter_code
_entity_poly.pdbx_strand_id
1 'polypeptide(L)'
;MSNILSMQQDASNNLNPEFYENDFETMGFIDAGKVGGSTSAFNISLERFYSRLLLNKDSKQYDIDVKNSEAETRIKLIKEKIETHKNEIDRLQNKELPEAQLILKKANDDLSDFKVNPAKYVKVEKDNLLLWLYGILSLFIAVFLYFFYSSVIYSAVFRDVSISKFTIFDSIFYPKSIEEAYSKGLAALMIVLFSPFIFLALGLAIEHIKTKNSNKYRFTWIGVAIFTFIVDALLAYHISERIYNAKAINSFGNVKPFSIGDAIVDLNFWIIIALGFCVYLLFGYIFSLYTEQRLNKNKFDETERMMKGKVASAFQHIENIKNNIRTLEQEVYSLNISITEIEKEYDKIFYSPNELIKIISDFALGWVKYLQNAKTPESEIQKIEISLNNFYSEKGIK
;
A
#
# COMPACT_ATOMS: atom_id res chain seq x y z
N MET A 1 30.46 -21.48 -40.85
CA MET A 1 30.29 -21.47 -39.38
C MET A 1 29.15 -22.42 -39.09
N SER A 2 29.42 -23.73 -38.97
CA SER A 2 29.78 -24.43 -37.70
C SER A 2 28.66 -24.31 -36.66
N ASN A 3 28.08 -25.35 -36.09
CA ASN A 3 28.17 -26.79 -36.26
C ASN A 3 26.85 -27.30 -35.65
N ILE A 4 26.02 -28.00 -36.41
CA ILE A 4 25.00 -28.91 -35.88
C ILE A 4 25.58 -30.29 -36.15
N LEU A 5 26.03 -30.97 -35.08
CA LEU A 5 26.43 -32.36 -35.16
C LEU A 5 25.70 -33.16 -34.08
N SER A 6 24.87 -34.05 -34.60
CA SER A 6 24.32 -35.26 -33.98
C SER A 6 25.40 -36.14 -33.36
N MET A 7 25.02 -36.89 -32.31
CA MET A 7 25.48 -38.22 -31.89
C MET A 7 25.33 -38.28 -30.36
N GLN A 8 24.94 -39.36 -29.70
CA GLN A 8 24.51 -40.70 -30.05
C GLN A 8 24.12 -41.31 -28.70
N GLN A 9 23.17 -42.25 -28.71
CA GLN A 9 22.83 -43.05 -27.55
C GLN A 9 24.09 -43.70 -26.97
N ASP A 10 24.46 -43.30 -25.75
CA ASP A 10 25.25 -44.15 -24.87
C ASP A 10 24.31 -44.72 -23.80
N ALA A 11 23.66 -45.81 -24.20
CA ALA A 11 23.22 -46.85 -23.29
C ALA A 11 24.48 -47.51 -22.72
N SER A 12 24.99 -47.01 -21.59
CA SER A 12 25.95 -47.73 -20.77
C SER A 12 25.23 -48.37 -19.59
N ASN A 13 25.01 -49.67 -19.77
CA ASN A 13 24.69 -50.69 -18.79
C ASN A 13 25.09 -50.32 -17.35
N ASN A 14 24.08 -50.02 -16.53
CA ASN A 14 24.05 -50.48 -15.14
C ASN A 14 22.75 -51.23 -14.95
N LEU A 15 22.80 -52.52 -15.30
CA LEU A 15 21.86 -53.53 -14.86
C LEU A 15 21.96 -53.61 -13.33
N ASN A 16 21.25 -52.72 -12.63
CA ASN A 16 20.74 -53.07 -11.32
C ASN A 16 19.67 -54.14 -11.57
N PRO A 17 19.82 -55.38 -11.08
CA PRO A 17 18.72 -56.31 -11.15
C PRO A 17 17.67 -55.83 -10.15
N GLU A 18 16.71 -55.05 -10.64
CA GLU A 18 15.38 -55.00 -10.06
C GLU A 18 14.90 -56.45 -9.97
N PHE A 19 14.93 -56.99 -8.75
CA PHE A 19 14.35 -58.29 -8.41
C PHE A 19 12.82 -58.16 -8.52
N TYR A 20 12.31 -58.22 -9.76
CA TYR A 20 10.90 -58.43 -10.04
C TYR A 20 10.49 -59.80 -9.50
N GLU A 21 9.35 -59.84 -8.78
CA GLU A 21 8.61 -61.03 -8.33
C GLU A 21 9.47 -62.25 -8.02
N ASN A 22 9.88 -62.39 -6.76
CA ASN A 22 10.45 -63.65 -6.28
C ASN A 22 9.41 -64.75 -6.45
N ASP A 23 9.51 -65.50 -7.54
CA ASP A 23 8.83 -66.77 -7.71
C ASP A 23 9.46 -67.78 -6.73
N PHE A 24 8.96 -67.75 -5.50
CA PHE A 24 9.40 -68.61 -4.41
C PHE A 24 9.22 -70.09 -4.78
N GLU A 25 8.26 -70.39 -5.65
CA GLU A 25 8.03 -71.72 -6.20
C GLU A 25 9.20 -72.14 -7.10
N THR A 26 9.63 -71.30 -8.04
CA THR A 26 10.84 -71.58 -8.84
C THR A 26 12.08 -71.75 -7.96
N MET A 27 12.19 -70.98 -6.88
CA MET A 27 13.30 -71.12 -5.93
C MET A 27 13.29 -72.47 -5.19
N GLY A 28 12.12 -72.92 -4.74
CA GLY A 28 11.94 -74.24 -4.13
C GLY A 28 12.25 -75.38 -5.10
N PHE A 29 11.83 -75.23 -6.36
CA PHE A 29 12.10 -76.20 -7.43
C PHE A 29 13.60 -76.34 -7.73
N ILE A 30 14.31 -75.21 -7.85
CA ILE A 30 15.76 -75.20 -8.12
C ILE A 30 16.54 -75.81 -6.96
N ASP A 31 16.19 -75.48 -5.72
CA ASP A 31 16.89 -75.98 -4.55
C ASP A 31 16.64 -77.49 -4.35
N ALA A 32 15.44 -77.99 -4.65
CA ALA A 32 15.16 -79.41 -4.72
C ALA A 32 16.03 -80.12 -5.77
N GLY A 33 16.21 -79.49 -6.94
CA GLY A 33 17.06 -79.97 -8.03
C GLY A 33 18.53 -80.14 -7.66
N LYS A 34 19.09 -79.22 -6.89
CA LYS A 34 20.51 -79.27 -6.47
C LYS A 34 20.82 -80.44 -5.55
N VAL A 35 19.82 -80.93 -4.80
CA VAL A 35 19.99 -81.97 -3.76
C VAL A 35 19.23 -83.25 -4.08
N GLY A 36 18.68 -83.37 -5.29
CA GLY A 36 17.92 -84.55 -5.72
C GLY A 36 16.62 -84.78 -4.95
N GLY A 37 16.04 -83.75 -4.34
CA GLY A 37 14.73 -83.84 -3.66
C GLY A 37 14.72 -84.57 -2.31
N SER A 38 15.86 -84.83 -1.68
CA SER A 38 15.92 -85.55 -0.40
C SER A 38 15.10 -84.88 0.71
N THR A 39 14.30 -85.65 1.43
CA THR A 39 13.46 -85.22 2.56
C THR A 39 14.29 -84.59 3.70
N SER A 40 15.47 -85.13 3.99
CA SER A 40 16.37 -84.52 4.99
C SER A 40 16.97 -83.20 4.51
N ALA A 41 17.18 -83.05 3.20
CA ALA A 41 17.67 -81.82 2.60
C ALA A 41 16.57 -80.75 2.49
N PHE A 42 15.29 -81.13 2.41
CA PHE A 42 14.16 -80.20 2.43
C PHE A 42 14.13 -79.39 3.72
N ASN A 43 14.23 -80.03 4.89
CA ASN A 43 14.20 -79.33 6.18
C ASN A 43 15.36 -78.34 6.32
N ILE A 44 16.56 -78.72 5.86
CA ILE A 44 17.74 -77.85 5.88
C ILE A 44 17.56 -76.66 4.92
N SER A 45 17.01 -76.90 3.73
CA SER A 45 16.73 -75.85 2.74
C SER A 45 15.60 -74.92 3.19
N LEU A 46 14.57 -75.46 3.85
CA LEU A 46 13.46 -74.70 4.43
C LEU A 46 13.92 -73.82 5.59
N GLU A 47 14.74 -74.37 6.51
CA GLU A 47 15.36 -73.60 7.60
C GLU A 47 16.29 -72.51 7.06
N ARG A 48 17.08 -72.79 6.02
CA ARG A 48 17.94 -71.79 5.38
C ARG A 48 17.13 -70.72 4.66
N PHE A 49 16.05 -71.10 3.97
CA PHE A 49 15.13 -70.19 3.31
C PHE A 49 14.44 -69.28 4.33
N TYR A 50 13.91 -69.85 5.41
CA TYR A 50 13.29 -69.14 6.51
C TYR A 50 14.28 -68.22 7.24
N SER A 51 15.49 -68.69 7.52
CA SER A 51 16.55 -67.85 8.11
C SER A 51 16.92 -66.67 7.20
N ARG A 52 16.94 -66.88 5.88
CA ARG A 52 17.14 -65.79 4.91
C ARG A 52 15.94 -64.84 4.85
N LEU A 53 14.72 -65.34 4.98
CA LEU A 53 13.52 -64.51 5.12
C LEU A 53 13.55 -63.69 6.40
N LEU A 54 14.01 -64.26 7.52
CA LEU A 54 14.17 -63.56 8.80
C LEU A 54 15.28 -62.51 8.75
N LEU A 55 16.45 -62.80 8.17
CA LEU A 55 17.51 -61.80 8.00
C LEU A 55 17.10 -60.65 7.08
N ASN A 56 16.33 -60.94 6.03
CA ASN A 56 15.72 -59.92 5.18
C ASN A 56 14.56 -59.19 5.86
N LYS A 57 13.90 -59.83 6.83
CA LYS A 57 12.88 -59.21 7.67
C LYS A 57 13.53 -58.27 8.68
N ASP A 58 14.62 -58.63 9.32
CA ASP A 58 15.30 -57.80 10.33
C ASP A 58 15.93 -56.54 9.70
N SER A 59 16.53 -56.66 8.51
CA SER A 59 17.03 -55.49 7.76
C SER A 59 15.91 -54.57 7.28
N LYS A 60 14.82 -55.13 6.73
CA LYS A 60 13.64 -54.35 6.36
C LYS A 60 12.92 -53.77 7.57
N GLN A 61 12.84 -54.48 8.70
CA GLN A 61 12.19 -54.03 9.94
C GLN A 61 12.92 -52.82 10.51
N TYR A 62 14.26 -52.82 10.51
CA TYR A 62 15.04 -51.64 10.90
C TYR A 62 14.73 -50.43 10.01
N ASP A 63 14.72 -50.61 8.68
CA ASP A 63 14.37 -49.54 7.74
C ASP A 63 12.92 -49.05 7.89
N ILE A 64 12.01 -49.94 8.29
CA ILE A 64 10.60 -49.64 8.57
C ILE A 64 10.45 -48.88 9.88
N ASP A 65 11.13 -49.30 10.95
CA ASP A 65 11.11 -48.63 12.24
C ASP A 65 11.69 -47.21 12.15
N VAL A 66 12.74 -47.03 11.35
CA VAL A 66 13.29 -45.70 11.03
C VAL A 66 12.26 -44.84 10.28
N LYS A 67 11.62 -45.38 9.22
CA LYS A 67 10.58 -44.66 8.48
C LYS A 67 9.36 -44.32 9.35
N ASN A 68 8.97 -45.21 10.26
CA ASN A 68 7.86 -45.00 11.18
C ASN A 68 8.19 -43.91 12.20
N SER A 69 9.39 -43.93 12.78
CA SER A 69 9.88 -42.89 13.68
C SER A 69 9.96 -41.52 12.99
N GLU A 70 10.38 -41.48 11.72
CA GLU A 70 10.36 -40.26 10.91
C GLU A 70 8.93 -39.76 10.63
N ALA A 71 8.00 -40.66 10.30
CA ALA A 71 6.60 -40.32 10.06
C ALA A 71 5.92 -39.78 11.32
N GLU A 72 6.13 -40.41 12.47
CA GLU A 72 5.64 -39.95 13.77
C GLU A 72 6.18 -38.55 14.13
N THR A 73 7.47 -38.33 13.89
CA THR A 73 8.10 -37.03 14.10
C THR A 73 7.48 -35.96 13.20
N ARG A 74 7.25 -36.27 11.92
CA ARG A 74 6.58 -35.35 10.97
C ARG A 74 5.15 -35.04 11.39
N ILE A 75 4.36 -36.05 11.77
CA ILE A 75 3.00 -35.87 12.26
C ILE A 75 2.98 -34.98 13.50
N LYS A 76 3.92 -35.20 14.44
CA LYS A 76 4.03 -34.37 15.65
C LYS A 76 4.30 -32.90 15.32
N LEU A 77 5.26 -32.62 14.43
CA LEU A 77 5.57 -31.26 13.98
C LEU A 77 4.37 -30.59 13.29
N ILE A 78 3.64 -31.33 12.45
CA ILE A 78 2.44 -30.81 11.80
C ILE A 78 1.33 -30.52 12.83
N LYS A 79 1.15 -31.38 13.83
CA LYS A 79 0.17 -31.17 14.93
C LYS A 79 0.52 -29.93 15.76
N GLU A 80 1.79 -29.71 16.09
CA GLU A 80 2.25 -28.49 16.78
C GLU A 80 1.96 -27.23 15.95
N LYS A 81 2.15 -27.30 14.63
CA LYS A 81 1.82 -26.19 13.71
C LYS A 81 0.31 -25.93 13.65
N ILE A 82 -0.52 -26.98 13.57
CA ILE A 82 -1.99 -26.86 13.63
C ILE A 82 -2.42 -26.20 14.94
N GLU A 83 -1.85 -26.61 16.07
CA GLU A 83 -2.18 -26.05 17.38
C GLU A 83 -1.81 -24.56 17.45
N THR A 84 -0.65 -24.18 16.89
CA THR A 84 -0.25 -22.77 16.79
C THR A 84 -1.25 -21.95 15.96
N HIS A 85 -1.68 -22.47 14.80
CA HIS A 85 -2.68 -21.79 13.96
C HIS A 85 -4.06 -21.72 14.62
N LYS A 86 -4.50 -22.75 15.34
CA LYS A 86 -5.76 -22.73 16.11
C LYS A 86 -5.74 -21.69 17.22
N ASN A 87 -4.65 -21.62 17.99
CA ASN A 87 -4.50 -20.59 19.03
C ASN A 87 -4.52 -19.17 18.44
N GLU A 88 -3.94 -18.98 17.25
CA GLU A 88 -4.01 -17.70 16.55
C GLU A 88 -5.44 -17.38 16.06
N ILE A 89 -6.15 -18.35 15.51
CA ILE A 89 -7.57 -18.21 15.12
C ILE A 89 -8.40 -17.80 16.35
N ASP A 90 -8.22 -18.47 17.49
CA ASP A 90 -8.93 -18.16 18.72
C ASP A 90 -8.63 -16.75 19.21
N ARG A 91 -7.37 -16.30 19.12
CA ARG A 91 -7.00 -14.92 19.47
C ARG A 91 -7.70 -13.91 18.56
N LEU A 92 -7.69 -14.16 17.25
CA LEU A 92 -8.31 -13.27 16.27
C LEU A 92 -9.85 -13.23 16.44
N GLN A 93 -10.49 -14.38 16.66
CA GLN A 93 -11.96 -14.49 16.78
C GLN A 93 -12.48 -13.95 18.11
N ASN A 94 -11.84 -14.28 19.23
CA ASN A 94 -12.37 -14.01 20.56
C ASN A 94 -11.88 -12.68 21.17
N LYS A 95 -10.83 -12.09 20.61
CA LYS A 95 -10.26 -10.83 21.12
C LYS A 95 -10.23 -9.73 20.06
N GLU A 96 -9.46 -9.91 19.00
CA GLU A 96 -9.22 -8.82 18.03
C GLU A 96 -10.47 -8.45 17.24
N LEU A 97 -11.27 -9.43 16.80
CA LEU A 97 -12.49 -9.18 16.05
C LEU A 97 -13.57 -8.43 16.88
N PRO A 98 -13.89 -8.82 18.13
CA PRO A 98 -14.79 -8.05 18.99
C PRO A 98 -14.29 -6.63 19.28
N GLU A 99 -12.99 -6.45 19.54
CA GLU A 99 -12.38 -5.13 19.75
C GLU A 99 -12.55 -4.24 18.50
N ALA A 100 -12.27 -4.78 17.30
CA ALA A 100 -12.46 -4.08 16.05
C ALA A 100 -13.93 -3.73 15.77
N GLN A 101 -14.87 -4.62 16.13
CA GLN A 101 -16.32 -4.36 16.02
C GLN A 101 -16.78 -3.23 16.97
N LEU A 102 -16.23 -3.16 18.19
CA LEU A 102 -16.50 -2.07 19.12
C LEU A 102 -16.00 -0.73 18.57
N ILE A 103 -14.82 -0.71 17.95
CA ILE A 103 -14.28 0.49 17.29
C ILE A 103 -15.18 0.92 16.13
N LEU A 104 -15.63 -0.01 15.28
CA LEU A 104 -16.56 0.29 14.19
C LEU A 104 -17.89 0.85 14.72
N LYS A 105 -18.44 0.24 15.78
CA LYS A 105 -19.67 0.71 16.42
C LYS A 105 -19.51 2.14 16.91
N LYS A 106 -18.43 2.42 17.67
CA LYS A 106 -18.12 3.76 18.16
C LYS A 106 -17.96 4.77 17.02
N ALA A 107 -17.26 4.41 15.95
CA ALA A 107 -17.08 5.29 14.80
C ALA A 107 -18.41 5.59 14.07
N ASN A 108 -19.32 4.61 13.99
CA ASN A 108 -20.66 4.80 13.44
C ASN A 108 -21.53 5.67 14.35
N ASP A 109 -21.47 5.46 15.67
CA ASP A 109 -22.18 6.26 16.66
C ASP A 109 -21.70 7.72 16.60
N ASP A 110 -20.38 7.96 16.52
CA ASP A 110 -19.78 9.28 16.34
C ASP A 110 -20.23 9.94 15.02
N LEU A 111 -20.30 9.19 13.92
CA LEU A 111 -20.78 9.71 12.63
C LEU A 111 -22.27 10.04 12.67
N SER A 112 -23.07 9.22 13.36
CA SER A 112 -24.50 9.46 13.54
C SER A 112 -24.75 10.69 14.41
N ASP A 113 -24.05 10.82 15.55
CA ASP A 113 -24.12 11.99 16.41
C ASP A 113 -23.64 13.25 15.67
N PHE A 114 -22.60 13.16 14.85
CA PHE A 114 -22.17 14.27 13.99
C PHE A 114 -23.26 14.73 13.01
N LYS A 115 -24.01 13.80 12.40
CA LYS A 115 -25.11 14.14 11.48
C LYS A 115 -26.28 14.82 12.17
N VAL A 116 -26.56 14.44 13.42
CA VAL A 116 -27.68 15.00 14.22
C VAL A 116 -27.26 16.32 14.89
N ASN A 117 -26.07 16.36 15.48
CA ASN A 117 -25.56 17.46 16.29
C ASN A 117 -24.19 17.94 15.80
N PRO A 118 -24.09 18.51 14.60
CA PRO A 118 -22.81 18.90 14.02
C PRO A 118 -22.10 20.01 14.80
N ALA A 119 -22.86 20.84 15.52
CA ALA A 119 -22.36 21.93 16.37
C ALA A 119 -21.49 21.44 17.54
N LYS A 120 -21.64 20.18 17.98
CA LYS A 120 -20.80 19.56 19.01
C LYS A 120 -19.37 19.32 18.52
N TYR A 121 -19.21 19.08 17.22
CA TYR A 121 -17.95 18.72 16.59
C TYR A 121 -17.31 19.87 15.83
N VAL A 122 -18.12 20.78 15.30
CA VAL A 122 -17.68 21.94 14.50
C VAL A 122 -18.40 23.19 15.03
N LYS A 123 -17.66 24.04 15.76
CA LYS A 123 -18.13 25.39 16.12
C LYS A 123 -17.97 26.31 14.91
N VAL A 124 -18.97 26.38 14.04
CA VAL A 124 -18.98 27.39 12.97
C VAL A 124 -20.39 27.92 12.81
N GLU A 125 -20.58 29.20 13.13
CA GLU A 125 -21.73 29.97 12.65
C GLU A 125 -21.61 30.06 11.14
N LYS A 126 -22.55 29.44 10.43
CA LYS A 126 -22.65 29.46 8.98
C LYS A 126 -23.15 30.83 8.53
N ASP A 127 -22.31 31.85 8.59
CA ASP A 127 -22.70 33.18 8.12
C ASP A 127 -22.37 33.34 6.62
N ASN A 128 -23.25 32.77 5.80
CA ASN A 128 -23.21 32.93 4.34
C ASN A 128 -23.31 34.40 3.91
N LEU A 129 -23.93 35.27 4.73
CA LEU A 129 -24.06 36.70 4.43
C LEU A 129 -22.69 37.37 4.53
N LEU A 130 -21.95 37.14 5.62
CA LEU A 130 -20.59 37.67 5.78
C LEU A 130 -19.66 37.22 4.66
N LEU A 131 -19.72 35.95 4.25
CA LEU A 131 -18.91 35.46 3.12
C LEU A 131 -19.21 36.22 1.82
N TRP A 132 -20.49 36.38 1.48
CA TRP A 132 -20.90 37.08 0.26
C TRP A 132 -20.56 38.57 0.33
N LEU A 133 -20.75 39.19 1.50
CA LEU A 133 -20.41 40.59 1.78
C LEU A 133 -18.92 40.84 1.58
N TYR A 134 -18.04 40.06 2.21
CA TYR A 134 -16.59 40.22 2.05
C TYR A 134 -16.14 39.94 0.61
N GLY A 135 -16.74 38.95 -0.06
CA GLY A 135 -16.44 38.65 -1.47
C GLY A 135 -16.79 39.81 -2.41
N ILE A 136 -17.99 40.38 -2.27
CA ILE A 136 -18.44 41.53 -3.07
C ILE A 136 -17.63 42.78 -2.76
N LEU A 137 -17.40 43.07 -1.48
CA LEU A 137 -16.62 44.23 -1.07
C LEU A 137 -15.19 44.15 -1.62
N SER A 138 -14.57 42.97 -1.54
CA SER A 138 -13.25 42.72 -2.14
C SER A 138 -13.25 42.93 -3.66
N LEU A 139 -14.30 42.48 -4.37
CA LEU A 139 -14.44 42.70 -5.81
C LEU A 139 -14.53 44.19 -6.17
N PHE A 140 -15.36 44.96 -5.46
CA PHE A 140 -15.48 46.40 -5.71
C PHE A 140 -14.16 47.14 -5.45
N ILE A 141 -13.45 46.79 -4.38
CA ILE A 141 -12.15 47.39 -4.09
C ILE A 141 -11.11 46.98 -5.14
N ALA A 142 -11.12 45.73 -5.61
CA ALA A 142 -10.22 45.28 -6.67
C ALA A 142 -10.45 46.06 -7.98
N VAL A 143 -11.71 46.26 -8.37
CA VAL A 143 -12.08 47.05 -9.56
C VAL A 143 -11.65 48.51 -9.39
N PHE A 144 -11.88 49.10 -8.21
CA PHE A 144 -11.43 50.45 -7.89
C PHE A 144 -9.91 50.59 -8.03
N LEU A 145 -9.14 49.70 -7.40
CA LEU A 145 -7.68 49.70 -7.45
C LEU A 145 -7.15 49.46 -8.87
N TYR A 146 -7.86 48.65 -9.66
CA TYR A 146 -7.55 48.44 -11.06
C TYR A 146 -7.54 49.76 -11.85
N PHE A 147 -8.66 50.49 -11.82
CA PHE A 147 -8.78 51.76 -12.52
C PHE A 147 -7.86 52.85 -11.96
N PHE A 148 -7.69 52.89 -10.63
CA PHE A 148 -6.79 53.82 -9.97
C PHE A 148 -5.34 53.61 -10.41
N TYR A 149 -4.79 52.40 -10.30
CA TYR A 149 -3.39 52.16 -10.65
C TYR A 149 -3.13 52.21 -12.15
N SER A 150 -4.07 51.81 -13.00
CA SER A 150 -3.94 52.02 -14.46
C SER A 150 -3.84 53.51 -14.79
N SER A 151 -4.65 54.34 -14.13
CA SER A 151 -4.63 55.79 -14.31
C SER A 151 -3.37 56.45 -13.75
N VAL A 152 -2.99 56.11 -12.52
CA VAL A 152 -1.82 56.68 -11.84
C VAL A 152 -0.54 56.33 -12.57
N ILE A 153 -0.36 55.07 -12.99
CA ILE A 153 0.84 54.64 -13.73
C ILE A 153 0.91 55.34 -15.09
N TYR A 154 -0.21 55.44 -15.81
CA TYR A 154 -0.25 56.18 -17.06
C TYR A 154 0.12 57.66 -16.86
N SER A 155 -0.51 58.32 -15.89
CA SER A 155 -0.27 59.72 -15.57
C SER A 155 1.15 60.01 -15.09
N ALA A 156 1.76 59.09 -14.33
CA ALA A 156 3.10 59.26 -13.79
C ALA A 156 4.20 59.03 -14.84
N VAL A 157 4.03 57.99 -15.67
CA VAL A 157 5.10 57.50 -16.56
C VAL A 157 4.96 58.06 -17.97
N PHE A 158 3.74 58.10 -18.52
CA PHE A 158 3.52 58.30 -19.96
C PHE A 158 2.83 59.61 -20.33
N ARG A 159 2.03 60.20 -19.44
CA ARG A 159 1.25 61.41 -19.78
C ARG A 159 2.16 62.64 -19.87
N ASP A 160 2.00 63.46 -20.88
CA ASP A 160 2.75 64.70 -21.03
C ASP A 160 2.11 65.85 -20.25
N VAL A 161 2.92 66.72 -19.65
CA VAL A 161 2.44 67.90 -18.92
C VAL A 161 2.02 68.96 -19.93
N SER A 162 0.73 69.01 -20.26
CA SER A 162 0.16 69.99 -21.19
C SER A 162 -0.58 71.11 -20.45
N ILE A 163 -0.86 72.21 -21.14
CA ILE A 163 -1.55 73.42 -20.63
C ILE A 163 -2.99 73.12 -20.16
N SER A 164 -3.54 71.95 -20.51
CA SER A 164 -4.85 71.50 -20.01
C SER A 164 -4.83 71.42 -18.48
N LYS A 165 -5.95 71.80 -17.83
CA LYS A 165 -6.07 71.85 -16.36
C LYS A 165 -5.84 70.45 -15.78
N PHE A 166 -4.60 70.18 -15.37
CA PHE A 166 -4.19 68.92 -14.74
C PHE A 166 -4.74 68.93 -13.31
N THR A 167 -5.98 68.44 -13.14
CA THR A 167 -6.57 68.29 -11.80
C THR A 167 -6.14 66.98 -11.17
N ILE A 168 -6.28 66.87 -9.85
CA ILE A 168 -5.99 65.64 -9.10
C ILE A 168 -6.82 64.49 -9.66
N PHE A 169 -8.14 64.70 -9.82
CA PHE A 169 -9.06 63.71 -10.37
C PHE A 169 -8.68 63.24 -11.77
N ASP A 170 -8.30 64.17 -12.65
CA ASP A 170 -7.82 63.81 -14.00
C ASP A 170 -6.51 63.03 -13.96
N SER A 171 -5.74 63.12 -12.88
CA SER A 171 -4.45 62.44 -12.72
C SER A 171 -4.61 61.03 -12.15
N ILE A 172 -5.53 60.85 -11.18
CA ILE A 172 -5.75 59.58 -10.47
C ILE A 172 -6.85 58.71 -11.07
N PHE A 173 -7.78 59.28 -11.85
CA PHE A 173 -8.84 58.58 -12.56
C PHE A 173 -8.92 59.09 -14.00
N TYR A 174 -7.88 58.82 -14.78
CA TYR A 174 -7.80 59.25 -16.17
C TYR A 174 -8.55 58.27 -17.07
N PRO A 175 -9.72 58.63 -17.64
CA PRO A 175 -10.58 57.67 -18.34
C PRO A 175 -9.95 57.12 -19.62
N LYS A 176 -9.05 57.88 -20.24
CA LYS A 176 -8.36 57.52 -21.49
C LYS A 176 -7.00 56.87 -21.28
N SER A 177 -6.66 56.50 -20.04
CA SER A 177 -5.34 55.92 -19.71
C SER A 177 -5.01 54.69 -20.54
N ILE A 178 -5.97 53.78 -20.75
CA ILE A 178 -5.77 52.55 -21.53
C ILE A 178 -5.72 52.85 -23.03
N GLU A 179 -6.63 53.70 -23.53
CA GLU A 179 -6.73 54.07 -24.95
C GLU A 179 -5.44 54.75 -25.45
N GLU A 180 -4.93 55.72 -24.67
CA GLU A 180 -3.72 56.43 -25.02
C GLU A 180 -2.46 55.58 -24.78
N ALA A 181 -2.44 54.70 -23.78
CA ALA A 181 -1.35 53.75 -23.60
C ALA A 181 -1.23 52.80 -24.80
N TYR A 182 -2.36 52.31 -25.31
CA TYR A 182 -2.41 51.55 -26.56
C TYR A 182 -1.81 52.33 -27.74
N SER A 183 -2.19 53.60 -27.86
CA SER A 183 -1.67 54.50 -28.91
C SER A 183 -0.17 54.78 -28.78
N LYS A 184 0.39 54.77 -27.56
CA LYS A 184 1.83 54.92 -27.29
C LYS A 184 2.64 53.63 -27.53
N GLY A 185 1.97 52.48 -27.71
CA GLY A 185 2.57 51.22 -28.10
C GLY A 185 2.35 50.08 -27.11
N LEU A 186 2.60 48.85 -27.56
CA LEU A 186 2.30 47.63 -26.82
C LEU A 186 2.94 47.59 -25.42
N ALA A 187 4.20 48.05 -25.29
CA ALA A 187 4.90 48.06 -24.00
C ALA A 187 4.22 48.97 -22.97
N ALA A 188 3.79 50.17 -23.39
CA ALA A 188 3.07 51.11 -22.52
C ALA A 188 1.71 50.54 -22.10
N LEU A 189 0.98 49.92 -23.05
CA LEU A 189 -0.28 49.24 -22.76
C LEU A 189 -0.10 48.13 -21.72
N MET A 190 0.91 47.27 -21.88
CA MET A 190 1.18 46.16 -20.95
C MET A 190 1.47 46.68 -19.54
N ILE A 191 2.28 47.74 -19.41
CA ILE A 191 2.58 48.34 -18.11
C ILE A 191 1.27 48.84 -17.45
N VAL A 192 0.44 49.60 -18.18
CA VAL A 192 -0.81 50.15 -17.64
C VAL A 192 -1.84 49.07 -17.27
N LEU A 193 -1.93 47.99 -18.05
CA LEU A 193 -2.87 46.90 -17.79
C LEU A 193 -2.42 45.98 -16.65
N PHE A 194 -1.11 45.73 -16.50
CA PHE A 194 -0.60 44.75 -15.56
C PHE A 194 -0.13 45.33 -14.22
N SER A 195 0.28 46.61 -14.18
CA SER A 195 0.68 47.25 -12.93
C SER A 195 -0.34 47.13 -11.79
N PRO A 196 -1.67 47.26 -12.01
CA PRO A 196 -2.63 47.11 -10.92
C PRO A 196 -2.59 45.74 -10.24
N PHE A 197 -2.31 44.66 -10.99
CA PHE A 197 -2.19 43.32 -10.41
C PHE A 197 -0.97 43.18 -9.50
N ILE A 198 0.10 43.94 -9.74
CA ILE A 198 1.27 43.97 -8.86
C ILE A 198 0.87 44.53 -7.49
N PHE A 199 0.14 45.64 -7.46
CA PHE A 199 -0.32 46.26 -6.20
C PHE A 199 -1.36 45.41 -5.48
N LEU A 200 -2.29 44.78 -6.21
CA LEU A 200 -3.22 43.80 -5.62
C LEU A 200 -2.46 42.61 -5.01
N ALA A 201 -1.46 42.07 -5.70
CA ALA A 201 -0.64 40.98 -5.20
C ALA A 201 0.18 41.37 -3.97
N LEU A 202 0.70 42.59 -3.92
CA LEU A 202 1.40 43.13 -2.75
C LEU A 202 0.47 43.26 -1.54
N GLY A 203 -0.76 43.75 -1.73
CA GLY A 203 -1.77 43.82 -0.67
C GLY A 203 -2.09 42.44 -0.08
N LEU A 204 -2.27 41.42 -0.94
CA LEU A 204 -2.47 40.04 -0.51
C LEU A 204 -1.23 39.46 0.21
N ALA A 205 -0.03 39.76 -0.30
CA ALA A 205 1.22 39.27 0.28
C ALA A 205 1.45 39.82 1.69
N ILE A 206 1.21 41.11 1.92
CA ILE A 206 1.35 41.75 3.24
C ILE A 206 0.44 41.07 4.25
N GLU A 207 -0.84 40.90 3.93
CA GLU A 207 -1.78 40.28 4.85
C GLU A 207 -1.47 38.79 5.07
N HIS A 208 -1.08 38.06 4.02
CA HIS A 208 -0.67 36.67 4.16
C HIS A 208 0.53 36.50 5.10
N ILE A 209 1.55 37.36 5.02
CA ILE A 209 2.71 37.29 5.92
C ILE A 209 2.31 37.64 7.36
N LYS A 210 1.43 38.63 7.54
CA LYS A 210 0.93 39.05 8.86
C LYS A 210 0.20 37.92 9.61
N THR A 211 -0.54 37.07 8.90
CA THR A 211 -1.25 35.92 9.51
C THR A 211 -0.34 34.81 10.04
N LYS A 212 0.97 34.82 9.74
CA LYS A 212 1.92 33.83 10.24
C LYS A 212 2.44 34.20 11.62
N ASN A 213 2.11 33.37 12.63
CA ASN A 213 2.36 33.66 14.05
C ASN A 213 3.80 33.37 14.52
N SER A 214 4.83 33.85 13.81
CA SER A 214 6.23 33.69 14.23
C SER A 214 7.01 35.01 14.15
N ASN A 215 7.87 35.26 15.15
CA ASN A 215 8.64 36.50 15.29
C ASN A 215 9.49 36.83 14.06
N LYS A 216 9.96 35.82 13.30
CA LYS A 216 10.70 36.06 12.05
C LYS A 216 9.83 36.72 10.96
N TYR A 217 8.56 36.31 10.86
CA TYR A 217 7.63 36.86 9.88
C TYR A 217 7.15 38.26 10.22
N ARG A 218 7.23 38.67 11.50
CA ARG A 218 6.92 40.05 11.92
C ARG A 218 7.88 41.06 11.30
N PHE A 219 9.19 40.78 11.31
CA PHE A 219 10.18 41.66 10.67
C PHE A 219 10.02 41.69 9.14
N THR A 220 9.73 40.54 8.53
CA THR A 220 9.44 40.46 7.09
C THR A 220 8.20 41.27 6.72
N TRP A 221 7.13 41.17 7.51
CA TRP A 221 5.90 41.95 7.31
C TRP A 221 6.17 43.46 7.34
N ILE A 222 6.89 43.94 8.36
CA ILE A 222 7.27 45.36 8.47
C ILE A 222 8.11 45.79 7.25
N GLY A 223 9.10 44.97 6.86
CA GLY A 223 9.95 45.27 5.70
C GLY A 223 9.17 45.39 4.39
N VAL A 224 8.25 44.47 4.12
CA VAL A 224 7.39 44.52 2.92
C VAL A 224 6.42 45.70 2.97
N ALA A 225 5.82 46.00 4.13
CA ALA A 225 4.94 47.15 4.30
C ALA A 225 5.67 48.49 4.09
N ILE A 226 6.89 48.63 4.60
CA ILE A 226 7.71 49.83 4.37
C ILE A 226 8.12 49.94 2.91
N PHE A 227 8.59 48.84 2.30
CA PHE A 227 8.99 48.84 0.89
C PHE A 227 7.84 49.27 -0.03
N THR A 228 6.65 48.70 0.18
CA THR A 228 5.45 49.03 -0.60
C THR A 228 4.96 50.45 -0.35
N PHE A 229 5.05 50.96 0.89
CA PHE A 229 4.77 52.36 1.20
C PHE A 229 5.70 53.31 0.44
N ILE A 230 6.99 53.00 0.38
CA ILE A 230 7.97 53.79 -0.36
C ILE A 230 7.65 53.82 -1.86
N VAL A 231 7.30 52.67 -2.45
CA VAL A 231 6.91 52.60 -3.87
C VAL A 231 5.69 53.47 -4.16
N ASP A 232 4.65 53.41 -3.33
CA ASP A 232 3.46 54.25 -3.49
C ASP A 232 3.75 55.74 -3.25
N ALA A 233 4.60 56.06 -2.27
CA ALA A 233 5.03 57.44 -2.02
C ALA A 233 5.82 58.02 -3.20
N LEU A 234 6.62 57.21 -3.91
CA LEU A 234 7.30 57.63 -5.13
C LEU A 234 6.32 57.92 -6.26
N LEU A 235 5.28 57.10 -6.44
CA LEU A 235 4.22 57.37 -7.42
C LEU A 235 3.45 58.66 -7.08
N ALA A 236 3.08 58.82 -5.80
CA ALA A 236 2.40 60.02 -5.33
C ALA A 236 3.25 61.28 -5.51
N TYR A 237 4.56 61.19 -5.26
CA TYR A 237 5.51 62.27 -5.51
C TYR A 237 5.52 62.66 -6.98
N HIS A 238 5.68 61.71 -7.90
CA HIS A 238 5.73 62.00 -9.33
C HIS A 238 4.43 62.60 -9.87
N ILE A 239 3.27 62.13 -9.40
CA ILE A 239 1.99 62.72 -9.78
C ILE A 239 1.85 64.14 -9.22
N SER A 240 2.23 64.36 -7.96
CA SER A 240 2.14 65.68 -7.31
C SER A 240 3.08 66.69 -7.97
N GLU A 241 4.29 66.27 -8.31
CA GLU A 241 5.26 67.06 -9.09
C GLU A 241 4.67 67.45 -10.45
N ARG A 242 4.02 66.52 -11.16
CA ARG A 242 3.38 66.81 -12.45
C ARG A 242 2.20 67.77 -12.32
N ILE A 243 1.37 67.63 -11.29
CA ILE A 243 0.28 68.57 -10.98
C ILE A 243 0.86 69.96 -10.68
N TYR A 244 1.93 70.03 -9.90
CA TYR A 244 2.62 71.28 -9.58
C TYR A 244 3.20 71.95 -10.82
N ASN A 245 3.92 71.20 -11.66
CA ASN A 245 4.49 71.70 -12.90
C ASN A 245 3.41 72.15 -13.90
N ALA A 246 2.29 71.45 -13.98
CA ALA A 246 1.16 71.89 -14.79
C ALA A 246 0.56 73.22 -14.29
N LYS A 247 0.41 73.39 -12.97
CA LYS A 247 -0.05 74.66 -12.37
C LYS A 247 0.97 75.79 -12.59
N ALA A 248 2.26 75.45 -12.53
CA ALA A 248 3.36 76.37 -12.77
C ALA A 248 3.39 76.88 -14.21
N ILE A 249 3.24 76.01 -15.21
CA ILE A 249 3.18 76.43 -16.63
C ILE A 249 1.99 77.36 -16.89
N ASN A 250 0.87 77.17 -16.18
CA ASN A 250 -0.32 78.02 -16.27
C ASN A 250 -0.19 79.35 -15.49
N SER A 251 0.81 79.48 -14.62
CA SER A 251 1.04 80.67 -13.81
C SER A 251 2.33 81.34 -14.30
N PHE A 252 2.24 82.49 -14.97
CA PHE A 252 3.35 83.20 -15.65
C PHE A 252 4.50 83.70 -14.73
N GLY A 253 5.00 82.90 -13.79
CA GLY A 253 6.09 83.22 -12.87
C GLY A 253 7.19 82.16 -12.86
N ASN A 254 8.40 82.55 -12.44
CA ASN A 254 9.51 81.62 -12.19
C ASN A 254 9.16 80.75 -10.98
N VAL A 255 8.67 79.54 -11.22
CA VAL A 255 8.27 78.62 -10.16
C VAL A 255 9.48 77.82 -9.69
N LYS A 256 9.66 77.72 -8.37
CA LYS A 256 10.71 76.93 -7.72
C LYS A 256 10.59 75.44 -8.13
N PRO A 257 11.69 74.70 -8.31
CA PRO A 257 11.61 73.25 -8.53
C PRO A 257 10.91 72.56 -7.35
N PHE A 258 10.01 71.63 -7.68
CA PHE A 258 9.29 70.83 -6.69
C PHE A 258 10.27 69.96 -5.91
N SER A 259 10.25 70.07 -4.59
CA SER A 259 11.13 69.31 -3.70
C SER A 259 10.33 68.33 -2.83
N ILE A 260 11.01 67.36 -2.22
CA ILE A 260 10.40 66.38 -1.30
C ILE A 260 9.66 67.08 -0.15
N GLY A 261 10.19 68.20 0.36
CA GLY A 261 9.53 68.98 1.40
C GLY A 261 8.19 69.57 0.95
N ASP A 262 8.09 69.97 -0.32
CA ASP A 262 6.85 70.50 -0.89
C ASP A 262 5.80 69.38 -1.05
N ALA A 263 6.22 68.16 -1.39
CA ALA A 263 5.34 66.99 -1.47
C ALA A 263 4.71 66.61 -0.12
N ILE A 264 5.47 66.68 0.97
CA ILE A 264 4.97 66.34 2.33
C ILE A 264 3.86 67.31 2.78
N VAL A 265 3.94 68.57 2.35
CA VAL A 265 2.94 69.60 2.68
C VAL A 265 1.76 69.60 1.68
N ASP A 266 1.93 69.03 0.49
CA ASP A 266 0.87 68.95 -0.51
C ASP A 266 -0.23 67.95 -0.10
N LEU A 267 -1.47 68.43 -0.03
CA LEU A 267 -2.64 67.59 0.23
C LEU A 267 -2.82 66.51 -0.86
N ASN A 268 -2.46 66.81 -2.11
CA ASN A 268 -2.65 65.90 -3.23
C ASN A 268 -1.80 64.63 -3.07
N PHE A 269 -0.58 64.79 -2.56
CA PHE A 269 0.34 63.71 -2.26
C PHE A 269 -0.30 62.69 -1.30
N TRP A 270 -0.86 63.17 -0.19
CA TRP A 270 -1.52 62.31 0.81
C TRP A 270 -2.81 61.69 0.30
N ILE A 271 -3.58 62.38 -0.55
CA ILE A 271 -4.78 61.81 -1.18
C ILE A 271 -4.40 60.62 -2.08
N ILE A 272 -3.34 60.73 -2.87
CA ILE A 272 -2.88 59.65 -3.74
C ILE A 272 -2.42 58.44 -2.91
N ILE A 273 -1.65 58.69 -1.84
CA ILE A 273 -1.23 57.63 -0.92
C ILE A 273 -2.45 56.99 -0.23
N ALA A 274 -3.44 57.77 0.20
CA ALA A 274 -4.62 57.21 0.85
C ALA A 274 -5.43 56.32 -0.10
N LEU A 275 -5.63 56.76 -1.34
CA LEU A 275 -6.41 56.02 -2.35
C LEU A 275 -5.65 54.82 -2.96
N GLY A 276 -4.32 54.84 -2.92
CA GLY A 276 -3.48 53.68 -3.27
C GLY A 276 -3.20 52.82 -2.04
N PHE A 277 -2.25 53.27 -1.22
CA PHE A 277 -1.66 52.52 -0.11
C PHE A 277 -2.68 51.99 0.89
N CYS A 278 -3.51 52.87 1.43
CA CYS A 278 -4.45 52.48 2.48
C CYS A 278 -5.57 51.58 1.93
N VAL A 279 -6.07 51.88 0.73
CA VAL A 279 -7.15 51.09 0.09
C VAL A 279 -6.65 49.70 -0.32
N TYR A 280 -5.41 49.57 -0.81
CA TYR A 280 -4.89 48.24 -1.12
C TYR A 280 -4.62 47.41 0.15
N LEU A 281 -4.18 48.03 1.27
CA LEU A 281 -4.04 47.31 2.54
C LEU A 281 -5.41 46.83 3.04
N LEU A 282 -6.44 47.67 2.89
CA LEU A 282 -7.81 47.33 3.19
C LEU A 282 -8.31 46.17 2.31
N PHE A 283 -7.97 46.17 1.02
CA PHE A 283 -8.26 45.05 0.11
C PHE A 283 -7.63 43.74 0.62
N GLY A 284 -6.34 43.75 0.96
CA GLY A 284 -5.64 42.58 1.48
C GLY A 284 -6.31 42.02 2.74
N TYR A 285 -6.68 42.90 3.67
CA TYR A 285 -7.38 42.53 4.90
C TYR A 285 -8.77 41.95 4.65
N ILE A 286 -9.63 42.61 3.86
CA ILE A 286 -10.98 42.11 3.56
C ILE A 286 -10.93 40.79 2.79
N PHE A 287 -9.97 40.64 1.86
CA PHE A 287 -9.77 39.39 1.14
C PHE A 287 -9.32 38.25 2.06
N SER A 288 -8.51 38.56 3.08
CA SER A 288 -8.13 37.59 4.12
C SER A 288 -9.36 37.12 4.92
N LEU A 289 -10.24 38.04 5.33
CA LEU A 289 -11.51 37.69 5.99
C LEU A 289 -12.42 36.83 5.10
N TYR A 290 -12.53 37.17 3.80
CA TYR A 290 -13.24 36.34 2.83
C TYR A 290 -12.66 34.92 2.75
N THR A 291 -11.33 34.81 2.70
CA THR A 291 -10.64 33.52 2.63
C THR A 291 -10.83 32.70 3.89
N GLU A 292 -10.74 33.31 5.06
CA GLU A 292 -10.98 32.67 6.35
C GLU A 292 -12.41 32.12 6.44
N GLN A 293 -13.41 32.92 6.05
CA GLN A 293 -14.81 32.47 6.05
C GLN A 293 -15.05 31.34 5.03
N ARG A 294 -14.41 31.40 3.85
CA ARG A 294 -14.46 30.32 2.87
C ARG A 294 -13.88 29.02 3.42
N LEU A 295 -12.76 29.09 4.15
CA LEU A 295 -12.13 27.92 4.76
C LEU A 295 -12.96 27.35 5.91
N ASN A 296 -13.60 28.19 6.72
CA ASN A 296 -14.50 27.76 7.78
C ASN A 296 -15.71 26.98 7.25
N LYS A 297 -16.23 27.34 6.06
CA LYS A 297 -17.31 26.59 5.39
C LYS A 297 -16.92 25.13 5.07
N ASN A 298 -15.65 24.87 4.77
CA ASN A 298 -15.18 23.53 4.39
C ASN A 298 -14.93 22.60 5.59
N LYS A 299 -14.93 23.12 6.83
CA LYS A 299 -14.66 22.31 8.03
C LYS A 299 -15.74 21.25 8.29
N PHE A 300 -17.00 21.54 7.92
CA PHE A 300 -18.08 20.57 8.05
C PHE A 300 -17.87 19.38 7.12
N ASP A 301 -17.71 19.63 5.82
CA ASP A 301 -17.49 18.60 4.81
C ASP A 301 -16.19 17.82 5.04
N GLU A 302 -15.16 18.49 5.57
CA GLU A 302 -13.90 17.87 5.96
C GLU A 302 -14.08 16.94 7.16
N THR A 303 -14.79 17.40 8.20
CA THR A 303 -15.08 16.59 9.39
C THR A 303 -15.95 15.40 9.03
N GLU A 304 -16.97 15.58 8.18
CA GLU A 304 -17.80 14.49 7.70
C GLU A 304 -16.98 13.46 6.92
N ARG A 305 -16.11 13.91 6.01
CA ARG A 305 -15.21 13.04 5.25
C ARG A 305 -14.25 12.27 6.15
N MET A 306 -13.67 12.94 7.14
CA MET A 306 -12.80 12.30 8.13
C MET A 306 -13.54 11.22 8.92
N MET A 307 -14.76 11.49 9.40
CA MET A 307 -15.55 10.51 10.15
C MET A 307 -15.97 9.32 9.27
N LYS A 308 -16.40 9.56 8.02
CA LYS A 308 -16.64 8.49 7.04
C LYS A 308 -15.38 7.65 6.78
N GLY A 309 -14.22 8.30 6.71
CA GLY A 309 -12.92 7.64 6.56
C GLY A 309 -12.59 6.73 7.75
N LYS A 310 -12.88 7.16 8.98
CA LYS A 310 -12.71 6.32 10.18
C LYS A 310 -13.60 5.07 10.14
N VAL A 311 -14.86 5.21 9.73
CA VAL A 311 -15.79 4.08 9.56
C VAL A 311 -15.26 3.10 8.51
N ALA A 312 -14.84 3.61 7.34
CA ALA A 312 -14.30 2.78 6.27
C ALA A 312 -13.03 2.03 6.69
N SER A 313 -12.11 2.70 7.40
CA SER A 313 -10.89 2.09 7.91
C SER A 313 -11.17 1.01 8.97
N ALA A 314 -12.09 1.27 9.91
CA ALA A 314 -12.50 0.28 10.90
C ALA A 314 -13.16 -0.94 10.24
N PHE A 315 -13.99 -0.72 9.23
CA PHE A 315 -14.61 -1.80 8.46
C PHE A 315 -13.57 -2.64 7.70
N GLN A 316 -12.61 -1.98 7.03
CA GLN A 316 -11.53 -2.67 6.33
C GLN A 316 -10.67 -3.51 7.29
N HIS A 317 -10.41 -3.01 8.50
CA HIS A 317 -9.68 -3.76 9.52
C HIS A 317 -10.41 -5.06 9.92
N ILE A 318 -11.73 -5.00 10.11
CA ILE A 318 -12.56 -6.19 10.38
C ILE A 318 -12.47 -7.20 9.23
N GLU A 319 -12.57 -6.74 7.99
CA GLU A 319 -12.48 -7.63 6.82
C GLU A 319 -11.08 -8.28 6.71
N ASN A 320 -10.01 -7.54 7.04
CA ASN A 320 -8.67 -8.12 7.10
C ASN A 320 -8.55 -9.21 8.16
N ILE A 321 -9.10 -8.99 9.37
CA ILE A 321 -9.10 -10.01 10.44
C ILE A 321 -9.87 -11.26 9.98
N LYS A 322 -11.06 -11.10 9.38
CA LYS A 322 -11.84 -12.22 8.86
C LYS A 322 -11.10 -12.99 7.76
N ASN A 323 -10.43 -12.29 6.85
CA ASN A 323 -9.63 -12.92 5.82
C ASN A 323 -8.45 -13.69 6.40
N ASN A 324 -7.78 -13.16 7.42
CA ASN A 324 -6.70 -13.87 8.12
C ASN A 324 -7.20 -15.16 8.80
N ILE A 325 -8.35 -15.09 9.49
CA ILE A 325 -9.01 -16.27 10.08
C ILE A 325 -9.26 -17.31 8.99
N ARG A 326 -9.88 -16.92 7.88
CA ARG A 326 -10.18 -17.83 6.77
C ARG A 326 -8.93 -18.50 6.19
N THR A 327 -7.84 -17.74 6.01
CA THR A 327 -6.57 -18.28 5.51
C THR A 327 -5.99 -19.31 6.48
N LEU A 328 -5.96 -19.00 7.78
CA LEU A 328 -5.48 -19.93 8.81
C LEU A 328 -6.35 -21.20 8.89
N GLU A 329 -7.68 -21.07 8.75
CA GLU A 329 -8.59 -22.23 8.69
C GLU A 329 -8.29 -23.14 7.49
N GLN A 330 -7.99 -22.55 6.33
CA GLN A 330 -7.58 -23.30 5.13
C GLN A 330 -6.24 -24.00 5.31
N GLU A 331 -5.27 -23.35 5.97
CA GLU A 331 -3.98 -23.96 6.31
C GLU A 331 -4.14 -25.10 7.31
N VAL A 332 -4.98 -24.94 8.34
CA VAL A 332 -5.30 -26.02 9.27
C VAL A 332 -5.93 -27.21 8.53
N TYR A 333 -6.86 -26.94 7.61
CA TYR A 333 -7.49 -28.00 6.82
C TYR A 333 -6.47 -28.76 5.95
N SER A 334 -5.58 -28.06 5.24
CA SER A 334 -4.56 -28.71 4.41
C SER A 334 -3.55 -29.52 5.22
N LEU A 335 -3.12 -29.01 6.38
CA LEU A 335 -2.25 -29.75 7.29
C LEU A 335 -2.90 -31.03 7.83
N ASN A 336 -4.21 -31.00 8.11
CA ASN A 336 -4.95 -32.21 8.51
C ASN A 336 -5.03 -33.25 7.39
N ILE A 337 -5.18 -32.83 6.13
CA ILE A 337 -5.10 -33.73 4.96
C ILE A 337 -3.71 -34.37 4.91
N SER A 338 -2.64 -33.60 5.04
CA SER A 338 -1.27 -34.12 5.04
C SER A 338 -1.03 -35.14 6.16
N ILE A 339 -1.60 -34.94 7.36
CA ILE A 339 -1.56 -35.96 8.42
C ILE A 339 -2.23 -37.25 7.95
N THR A 340 -3.44 -37.15 7.38
CA THR A 340 -4.20 -38.32 6.91
C THR A 340 -3.48 -39.07 5.79
N GLU A 341 -2.74 -38.37 4.93
CA GLU A 341 -1.91 -38.97 3.88
C GLU A 341 -0.72 -39.75 4.46
N ILE A 342 0.00 -39.15 5.41
CA ILE A 342 1.13 -39.81 6.10
C ILE A 342 0.64 -41.04 6.88
N GLU A 343 -0.50 -40.94 7.57
CA GLU A 343 -1.11 -42.06 8.30
C GLU A 343 -1.52 -43.21 7.36
N LYS A 344 -1.94 -42.93 6.12
CA LYS A 344 -2.26 -43.98 5.12
C LYS A 344 -1.03 -44.68 4.53
N GLU A 345 0.11 -43.98 4.46
CA GLU A 345 1.38 -44.58 4.04
C GLU A 345 1.93 -45.51 5.13
N TYR A 346 1.70 -45.16 6.39
CA TYR A 346 2.09 -45.92 7.58
C TYR A 346 1.41 -47.30 7.68
N ASP A 347 0.10 -47.40 7.41
CA ASP A 347 -0.68 -48.65 7.58
C ASP A 347 -0.32 -49.79 6.60
N LYS A 348 0.51 -49.56 5.58
CA LYS A 348 0.78 -50.54 4.50
C LYS A 348 1.99 -51.45 4.70
N ILE A 349 2.74 -51.35 5.80
CA ILE A 349 4.11 -51.87 5.88
C ILE A 349 4.30 -52.98 6.94
N PHE A 350 3.39 -53.96 6.98
CA PHE A 350 3.54 -55.15 7.84
C PHE A 350 3.37 -56.43 7.03
N TYR A 351 4.34 -57.36 7.12
CA TYR A 351 4.08 -58.74 6.70
C TYR A 351 3.17 -59.38 7.72
N SER A 352 1.91 -59.62 7.35
CA SER A 352 1.01 -60.37 8.22
C SER A 352 1.49 -61.83 8.35
N PRO A 353 1.20 -62.54 9.45
CA PRO A 353 1.49 -63.98 9.57
C PRO A 353 1.02 -64.80 8.36
N ASN A 354 -0.09 -64.40 7.74
CA ASN A 354 -0.64 -65.02 6.53
C ASN A 354 0.26 -64.86 5.30
N GLU A 355 0.96 -63.74 5.17
CA GLU A 355 1.90 -63.53 4.06
C GLU A 355 3.14 -64.41 4.22
N LEU A 356 3.62 -64.62 5.45
CA LEU A 356 4.71 -65.56 5.72
C LEU A 356 4.30 -67.01 5.40
N ILE A 357 3.08 -67.41 5.79
CA ILE A 357 2.52 -68.73 5.44
C ILE A 357 2.47 -68.90 3.92
N LYS A 358 2.00 -67.88 3.19
CA LYS A 358 1.92 -67.92 1.73
C LYS A 358 3.31 -68.12 1.10
N ILE A 359 4.29 -67.29 1.47
CA ILE A 359 5.65 -67.34 0.92
C ILE A 359 6.33 -68.69 1.18
N ILE A 360 6.18 -69.23 2.40
CA ILE A 360 6.77 -70.52 2.76
C ILE A 360 6.04 -71.67 2.04
N SER A 361 4.73 -71.57 1.85
CA SER A 361 3.94 -72.55 1.10
C SER A 361 4.31 -72.56 -0.37
N ASP A 362 4.50 -71.39 -1.00
CA ASP A 362 4.92 -71.29 -2.41
C ASP A 362 6.29 -71.95 -2.62
N PHE A 363 7.24 -71.75 -1.70
CA PHE A 363 8.53 -72.45 -1.72
C PHE A 363 8.39 -73.97 -1.60
N ALA A 364 7.54 -74.45 -0.69
CA ALA A 364 7.30 -75.88 -0.52
C ALA A 364 6.61 -76.51 -1.74
N LEU A 365 5.67 -75.78 -2.37
CA LEU A 365 5.00 -76.20 -3.60
C LEU A 365 6.00 -76.40 -4.75
N GLY A 366 6.99 -75.51 -4.87
CA GLY A 366 8.09 -75.67 -5.83
C GLY A 366 8.91 -76.93 -5.62
N TRP A 367 9.19 -77.26 -4.37
CA TRP A 367 9.88 -78.49 -4.00
C TRP A 367 9.07 -79.74 -4.35
N VAL A 368 7.77 -79.73 -4.07
CA VAL A 368 6.86 -80.82 -4.41
C VAL A 368 6.75 -81.00 -5.93
N LYS A 369 6.66 -79.90 -6.69
CA LYS A 369 6.64 -79.93 -8.17
C LYS A 369 7.90 -80.57 -8.75
N TYR A 370 9.07 -80.35 -8.15
CA TYR A 370 10.30 -81.05 -8.52
C TYR A 370 10.21 -82.56 -8.28
N LEU A 371 9.72 -82.97 -7.10
CA LEU A 371 9.58 -84.39 -6.75
C LEU A 371 8.59 -85.14 -7.64
N GLN A 372 7.49 -84.47 -8.01
CA GLN A 372 6.51 -85.01 -8.96
C GLN A 372 7.14 -85.20 -10.35
N ASN A 373 7.93 -84.23 -10.82
CA ASN A 373 8.66 -84.35 -12.09
C ASN A 373 9.74 -85.44 -12.06
N ALA A 374 10.34 -85.72 -10.91
CA ALA A 374 11.32 -86.78 -10.71
C ALA A 374 10.71 -88.19 -10.57
N LYS A 375 9.38 -88.33 -10.58
CA LYS A 375 8.62 -89.60 -10.38
C LYS A 375 8.91 -90.28 -9.03
N THR A 376 9.15 -89.48 -7.99
CA THR A 376 9.38 -89.99 -6.62
C THR A 376 8.10 -90.62 -6.07
N PRO A 377 8.18 -91.70 -5.26
CA PRO A 377 6.99 -92.32 -4.66
C PRO A 377 6.17 -91.34 -3.80
N GLU A 378 4.84 -91.46 -3.86
CA GLU A 378 3.88 -90.62 -3.13
C GLU A 378 4.15 -90.54 -1.62
N SER A 379 4.71 -91.60 -1.05
CA SER A 379 5.07 -91.69 0.38
C SER A 379 6.20 -90.74 0.79
N GLU A 380 7.06 -90.30 -0.13
CA GLU A 380 8.09 -89.29 0.14
C GLU A 380 7.53 -87.86 0.01
N ILE A 381 6.55 -87.63 -0.88
CA ILE A 381 5.86 -86.34 -1.01
C ILE A 381 5.06 -86.02 0.26
N GLN A 382 4.35 -87.01 0.81
CA GLN A 382 3.62 -86.84 2.08
C GLN A 382 4.54 -86.50 3.27
N LYS A 383 5.80 -86.98 3.27
CA LYS A 383 6.77 -86.63 4.31
C LYS A 383 7.16 -85.15 4.26
N ILE A 384 7.21 -84.55 3.07
CA ILE A 384 7.49 -83.12 2.88
C ILE A 384 6.35 -82.26 3.43
N GLU A 385 5.09 -82.66 3.20
CA GLU A 385 3.91 -81.97 3.75
C GLU A 385 3.84 -82.06 5.27
N ILE A 386 4.16 -83.23 5.84
CA ILE A 386 4.26 -83.41 7.30
C ILE A 386 5.38 -82.54 7.87
N SER A 387 6.54 -82.51 7.21
CA SER A 387 7.66 -81.66 7.62
C SER A 387 7.33 -80.17 7.55
N LEU A 388 6.57 -79.71 6.55
CA LEU A 388 6.10 -78.33 6.45
C LEU A 388 5.14 -77.94 7.59
N ASN A 389 4.19 -78.82 7.92
CA ASN A 389 3.24 -78.57 9.01
C ASN A 389 3.92 -78.60 10.40
N ASN A 390 4.89 -79.49 10.59
CA ASN A 390 5.73 -79.52 11.78
C ASN A 390 6.55 -78.24 11.88
N PHE A 391 7.12 -77.77 10.76
CA PHE A 391 7.87 -76.52 10.70
C PHE A 391 7.01 -75.31 11.10
N TYR A 392 5.77 -75.20 10.60
CA TYR A 392 4.84 -74.14 11.04
C TYR A 392 4.54 -74.22 12.54
N SER A 393 4.35 -75.43 13.07
CA SER A 393 4.07 -75.65 14.48
C SER A 393 5.26 -75.34 15.39
N GLU A 394 6.48 -75.74 15.00
CA GLU A 394 7.72 -75.50 15.74
C GLU A 394 8.10 -74.01 15.77
N LYS A 395 7.85 -73.30 14.67
CA LYS A 395 8.17 -71.86 14.55
C LYS A 395 7.04 -70.94 15.04
N GLY A 396 5.91 -71.49 15.48
CA GLY A 396 4.78 -70.73 16.01
C GLY A 396 4.06 -69.86 14.96
N ILE A 397 4.15 -70.23 13.68
CA ILE A 397 3.49 -69.54 12.58
C ILE A 397 2.07 -70.11 12.48
N LYS A 398 1.07 -69.38 12.98
CA LYS A 398 -0.35 -69.77 12.99
C LYS A 398 -1.24 -68.68 12.43
#